data_AF-A0AAX4IBU6-F1
#
_entry.id   AF-A0AAX4IBU6-F1
#
_cell.length_a   1.000
_cell.length_b   1.000
_cell.length_c   1.000
_cell.angle_alpha   90.00
_cell.angle_beta   90.00
_cell.angle_gamma   90.00
#
_symmetry.space_group_name_H-M   'P 1'
#
loop_
_entity.id
_entity.type
_entity.pdbx_description
1 polymer ?
#
loop_
_entity_poly.entity_id
_entity_poly.type
_entity_poly.pdbx_seq_one_letter_code
_entity_poly.pdbx_strand_id
1 'polypeptide(L)'
;MTNATEPQSPSLEDRWRLCKTQDDQKTSLIADLFDHIGEITGKLSEVELELREKKIIVKSMWDTINDSKERVVHMQTEKDKHCFALVLVDGDCMPFLDDLVEQGLEGGKKASSFLEQAVASELKSVDQSLPHHLRVVVRVFANLKGLAMTYTEMGTIHNPDVLYEFVRGFNMTNAMCDFVDAGNGKECADEKLKANFKFSVDDVHCRHILFGASADSGYVRLLGSYLETEEVRKKVILIEGPPFAQELAEIRHRFRVASFNKVFRRQKLVNFKRKVSGYYVTPPPTPSSDYASAAAKPASSSAPVHMPRRSSASSNAASSVLGEIVRNKAGKRVDPPLSYALQDFNMMKNRKLCNNFHLTGRCYHMETWGRCSHEHGQSPTHKELQALVALARHSYCHTGLDCNDPNCVFGHQCPREDCNGASCRYKFPLELHNIDKKIVR
;
A
#
# COMPACT_ATOMS: atom_id res chain seq x y z
N MET A 1 116.91 13.87 -26.31
CA MET A 1 115.94 13.08 -25.52
C MET A 1 114.72 12.84 -26.38
N THR A 2 114.44 11.59 -26.76
CA THR A 2 113.13 11.02 -27.14
C THR A 2 113.40 9.59 -27.58
N ASN A 3 113.17 8.61 -26.71
CA ASN A 3 113.19 7.21 -27.11
C ASN A 3 111.97 6.95 -28.01
N ALA A 4 112.21 6.68 -29.29
CA ALA A 4 111.24 5.98 -30.12
C ALA A 4 111.43 4.49 -29.86
N THR A 5 110.70 3.94 -28.89
CA THR A 5 110.65 2.49 -28.64
C THR A 5 109.97 1.82 -29.82
N GLU A 6 110.73 1.17 -30.70
CA GLU A 6 110.15 0.25 -31.67
C GLU A 6 109.44 -0.88 -30.90
N PRO A 7 108.17 -1.19 -31.22
CA PRO A 7 107.47 -2.28 -30.56
C PRO A 7 108.11 -3.61 -31.00
N GLN A 8 108.73 -4.33 -30.06
CA GLN A 8 109.22 -5.67 -30.30
C GLN A 8 108.08 -6.54 -30.82
N SER A 9 108.26 -7.14 -32.00
CA SER A 9 107.29 -8.06 -32.58
C SER A 9 107.04 -9.23 -31.61
N PRO A 10 105.79 -9.51 -31.20
CA PRO A 10 105.50 -10.54 -30.20
C PRO A 10 106.01 -11.90 -30.65
N SER A 11 106.49 -12.71 -29.70
CA SER A 11 107.02 -14.04 -30.01
C SER A 11 105.94 -14.93 -30.63
N LEU A 12 106.35 -16.00 -31.32
CA LEU A 12 105.40 -16.98 -31.85
C LEU A 12 104.56 -17.61 -30.72
N GLU A 13 105.10 -17.75 -29.51
CA GLU A 13 104.37 -18.20 -28.32
C GLU A 13 103.31 -17.20 -27.87
N ASP A 14 103.63 -15.90 -27.82
CA ASP A 14 102.67 -14.86 -27.42
C ASP A 14 101.50 -14.76 -28.41
N ARG A 15 101.80 -14.86 -29.71
CA ARG A 15 100.79 -14.88 -30.77
C ARG A 15 99.90 -16.11 -30.68
N TRP A 16 100.46 -17.28 -30.36
CA TRP A 16 99.68 -18.49 -30.13
C TRP A 16 98.79 -18.37 -28.89
N ARG A 17 99.31 -17.85 -27.77
CA ARG A 17 98.52 -17.62 -26.54
C ARG A 17 97.34 -16.69 -26.80
N LEU A 18 97.57 -15.58 -27.49
CA LEU A 18 96.50 -14.63 -27.85
C LEU A 18 95.42 -15.29 -28.72
N CYS A 19 95.82 -16.06 -29.74
CA CYS A 19 94.88 -16.79 -30.59
C CYS A 19 94.06 -17.80 -29.77
N LYS A 20 94.72 -18.55 -28.88
CA LYS A 20 94.05 -19.49 -27.98
C LYS A 20 93.05 -18.79 -27.06
N THR A 21 93.42 -17.68 -26.42
CA THR A 21 92.49 -16.90 -25.58
C THR A 21 91.30 -16.37 -26.38
N GLN A 22 91.49 -15.96 -27.64
CA GLN A 22 90.39 -15.56 -28.51
C GLN A 22 89.48 -16.74 -28.87
N ASP A 23 90.02 -17.94 -29.09
CA ASP A 23 89.22 -19.14 -29.39
C ASP A 23 88.50 -19.66 -28.13
N ASP A 24 89.11 -19.60 -26.96
CA ASP A 24 88.47 -19.87 -25.67
C ASP A 24 87.30 -18.88 -25.42
N GLN A 25 87.49 -17.58 -25.70
CA GLN A 25 86.44 -16.55 -25.62
C GLN A 25 85.29 -16.78 -26.60
N LYS A 26 85.59 -17.11 -27.88
CA LYS A 26 84.57 -17.49 -28.87
C LYS A 26 83.79 -18.72 -28.41
N THR A 27 84.48 -19.73 -27.87
CA THR A 27 83.87 -20.97 -27.41
C THR A 27 82.93 -20.72 -26.23
N SER A 28 83.32 -19.87 -25.27
CA SER A 28 82.45 -19.42 -24.18
C SER A 28 81.20 -18.71 -24.72
N LEU A 29 81.38 -17.72 -25.61
CA LEU A 29 80.25 -16.99 -26.19
C LEU A 29 79.29 -17.90 -26.98
N ILE A 30 79.82 -18.91 -27.68
CA ILE A 30 79.02 -19.91 -28.40
C ILE A 30 78.23 -20.77 -27.41
N ALA A 31 78.83 -21.18 -26.28
CA ALA A 31 78.12 -21.90 -25.23
C ALA A 31 77.00 -21.04 -24.60
N ASP A 32 77.31 -19.80 -24.21
CA ASP A 32 76.34 -18.85 -23.65
C ASP A 32 75.16 -18.61 -24.62
N LEU A 33 75.43 -18.54 -25.92
CA LEU A 33 74.41 -18.43 -26.97
C LEU A 33 73.54 -19.68 -27.07
N PHE A 34 74.11 -20.88 -26.96
CA PHE A 34 73.32 -22.12 -26.95
C PHE A 34 72.43 -22.23 -25.71
N ASP A 35 72.95 -21.89 -24.53
CA ASP A 35 72.19 -21.88 -23.28
C ASP A 35 71.03 -20.86 -23.35
N HIS A 36 71.29 -19.66 -23.89
CA HIS A 36 70.25 -18.64 -24.05
C HIS A 36 69.21 -19.02 -25.12
N ILE A 37 69.59 -19.67 -26.21
CA ILE A 37 68.66 -20.24 -27.20
C ILE A 37 67.80 -21.33 -26.53
N GLY A 38 68.38 -22.17 -25.68
CA GLY A 38 67.66 -23.16 -24.88
C GLY A 38 66.63 -22.52 -23.95
N GLU A 39 67.04 -21.49 -23.21
CA GLU A 39 66.18 -20.73 -22.30
C GLU A 39 64.99 -20.08 -23.03
N ILE A 40 65.25 -19.39 -24.15
CA ILE A 40 64.20 -18.76 -24.97
C ILE A 40 63.26 -19.81 -25.56
N THR A 41 63.79 -20.94 -26.04
CA THR A 41 62.97 -22.03 -26.60
C THR A 41 62.07 -22.65 -25.53
N GLY A 42 62.57 -22.82 -24.30
CA GLY A 42 61.77 -23.25 -23.16
C GLY A 42 60.61 -22.29 -22.85
N LYS A 43 60.91 -20.99 -22.70
CA LYS A 43 59.90 -19.94 -22.44
C LYS A 43 58.87 -19.83 -23.57
N LEU A 44 59.29 -20.00 -24.83
CA LEU A 44 58.37 -20.00 -25.97
C LEU A 44 57.39 -21.18 -25.89
N SER A 45 57.87 -22.38 -25.60
CA SER A 45 57.04 -23.59 -25.43
C SER A 45 56.03 -23.46 -24.27
N GLU A 46 56.46 -22.85 -23.17
CA GLU A 46 55.59 -22.54 -22.02
C GLU A 46 54.46 -21.56 -22.39
N VAL A 47 54.81 -20.44 -23.03
CA VAL A 47 53.84 -19.45 -23.51
C VAL A 47 52.88 -20.02 -24.58
N GLU A 48 53.37 -20.90 -25.46
CA GLU A 48 52.53 -21.59 -26.44
C GLU A 48 51.52 -22.55 -25.78
N LEU A 49 51.93 -23.24 -24.72
CA LEU A 49 51.05 -24.11 -23.94
C LEU A 49 49.98 -23.28 -23.22
N GLU A 50 50.37 -22.23 -22.48
CA GLU A 50 49.41 -21.33 -21.84
C GLU A 50 48.43 -20.72 -22.83
N LEU A 51 48.92 -20.29 -24.01
CA LEU A 51 48.07 -19.70 -25.05
C LEU A 51 47.06 -20.71 -25.60
N ARG A 52 47.43 -21.99 -25.69
CA ARG A 52 46.54 -23.08 -26.10
C ARG A 52 45.44 -23.31 -25.06
N GLU A 53 45.80 -23.36 -23.78
CA GLU A 53 44.85 -23.52 -22.67
C GLU A 53 43.89 -22.31 -22.58
N LYS A 54 44.43 -21.08 -22.63
CA LYS A 54 43.64 -19.84 -22.64
C LYS A 54 42.67 -19.80 -23.81
N LYS A 55 43.05 -20.27 -25.01
CA LYS A 55 42.14 -20.38 -26.18
C LYS A 55 40.98 -21.35 -25.93
N ILE A 56 41.23 -22.50 -25.29
CA ILE A 56 40.19 -23.49 -24.95
C ILE A 56 39.21 -22.90 -23.93
N ILE A 57 39.73 -22.25 -22.88
CA ILE A 57 38.91 -21.60 -21.84
C ILE A 57 38.04 -20.50 -22.46
N VAL A 58 38.63 -19.60 -23.27
CA VAL A 58 37.90 -18.52 -23.94
C VAL A 58 36.78 -19.07 -24.82
N LYS A 59 37.03 -20.15 -25.58
CA LYS A 59 35.98 -20.80 -26.38
C LYS A 59 34.84 -21.32 -25.49
N SER A 60 35.16 -22.07 -24.45
CA SER A 60 34.18 -22.62 -23.49
C SER A 60 33.33 -21.51 -22.82
N MET A 61 33.95 -20.36 -22.49
CA MET A 61 33.24 -19.20 -21.97
C MET A 61 32.29 -18.59 -23.01
N TRP A 62 32.70 -18.47 -24.27
CA TRP A 62 31.83 -17.98 -25.35
C TRP A 62 30.64 -18.90 -25.60
N ASP A 63 30.87 -20.21 -25.64
CA ASP A 63 29.81 -21.22 -25.78
C ASP A 63 28.82 -21.09 -24.61
N THR A 64 29.30 -21.04 -23.36
CA THR A 64 28.47 -20.83 -22.15
C THR A 64 27.68 -19.51 -22.16
N ILE A 65 28.28 -18.42 -22.68
CA ILE A 65 27.60 -17.12 -22.81
C ILE A 65 26.48 -17.18 -23.85
N ASN A 66 26.69 -17.90 -24.95
CA ASN A 66 25.68 -18.04 -26.00
C ASN A 66 24.51 -18.91 -25.52
N ASP A 67 24.78 -20.07 -24.92
CA ASP A 67 23.76 -20.92 -24.25
C ASP A 67 22.95 -20.11 -23.22
N SER A 68 23.62 -19.28 -22.42
CA SER A 68 22.96 -18.42 -21.43
C SER A 68 22.06 -17.37 -22.07
N LYS A 69 22.48 -16.76 -23.18
CA LYS A 69 21.65 -15.81 -23.95
C LYS A 69 20.43 -16.49 -24.56
N GLU A 70 20.61 -17.67 -25.17
CA GLU A 70 19.49 -18.43 -25.74
C GLU A 70 18.46 -18.81 -24.68
N ARG A 71 18.92 -19.25 -23.50
CA ARG A 71 18.05 -19.52 -22.34
C ARG A 71 17.31 -18.27 -21.86
N VAL A 72 17.97 -17.11 -21.81
CA VAL A 72 17.31 -15.84 -21.45
C VAL A 72 16.25 -15.43 -22.47
N VAL A 73 16.55 -15.53 -23.78
CA VAL A 73 15.59 -15.25 -24.86
C VAL A 73 14.40 -16.21 -24.81
N HIS A 74 14.65 -17.49 -24.54
CA HIS A 74 13.59 -18.50 -24.38
C HIS A 74 12.69 -18.18 -23.17
N MET A 75 13.26 -17.93 -21.98
CA MET A 75 12.49 -17.56 -20.79
C MET A 75 11.69 -16.27 -20.98
N GLN A 76 12.27 -15.26 -21.64
CA GLN A 76 11.56 -14.02 -21.99
C GLN A 76 10.38 -14.30 -22.92
N THR A 77 10.56 -15.16 -23.93
CA THR A 77 9.51 -15.57 -24.87
C THR A 77 8.37 -16.30 -24.15
N GLU A 78 8.67 -17.24 -23.25
CA GLU A 78 7.63 -17.92 -22.45
C GLU A 78 6.90 -16.95 -21.51
N LYS A 79 7.62 -16.01 -20.87
CA LYS A 79 7.01 -14.95 -20.05
C LYS A 79 6.05 -14.09 -20.89
N ASP A 80 6.43 -13.72 -22.11
CA ASP A 80 5.63 -12.86 -22.98
C ASP A 80 4.37 -13.55 -23.53
N LYS A 81 4.38 -14.88 -23.74
CA LYS A 81 3.17 -15.68 -24.06
C LYS A 81 2.08 -15.60 -22.97
N HIS A 82 2.49 -15.41 -21.72
CA HIS A 82 1.60 -15.36 -20.56
C HIS A 82 1.31 -13.94 -20.07
N CYS A 83 1.79 -12.91 -20.77
CA CYS A 83 1.55 -11.53 -20.39
C CYS A 83 0.08 -11.12 -20.48
N PHE A 84 -0.34 -10.26 -19.55
CA PHE A 84 -1.71 -9.75 -19.45
C PHE A 84 -1.76 -8.29 -18.96
N ALA A 85 -2.87 -7.62 -19.23
CA ALA A 85 -3.27 -6.38 -18.56
C ALA A 85 -4.44 -6.68 -17.62
N LEU A 86 -4.41 -6.09 -16.42
CA LEU A 86 -5.45 -6.25 -15.41
C LEU A 86 -6.26 -4.97 -15.29
N VAL A 87 -7.58 -5.09 -15.27
CA VAL A 87 -8.52 -4.00 -15.01
C VAL A 87 -9.16 -4.28 -13.65
N LEU A 88 -8.91 -3.41 -12.67
CA LEU A 88 -9.51 -3.47 -11.34
C LEU A 88 -10.50 -2.32 -11.19
N VAL A 89 -11.76 -2.63 -10.91
CA VAL A 89 -12.82 -1.63 -10.77
C VAL A 89 -13.52 -1.82 -9.44
N ASP A 90 -13.58 -0.74 -8.66
CA ASP A 90 -14.47 -0.61 -7.52
C ASP A 90 -15.84 -0.17 -8.04
N GLY A 91 -16.77 -1.11 -8.19
CA GLY A 91 -18.10 -0.85 -8.73
C GLY A 91 -19.03 -0.09 -7.77
N ASP A 92 -18.67 0.04 -6.48
CA ASP A 92 -19.41 0.88 -5.53
C ASP A 92 -19.10 2.37 -5.77
N CYS A 93 -17.90 2.70 -6.29
CA CYS A 93 -17.48 4.08 -6.57
C CYS A 93 -17.34 4.43 -8.07
N MET A 94 -17.29 3.42 -8.96
CA MET A 94 -17.27 3.56 -10.43
C MET A 94 -18.58 3.02 -11.06
N PRO A 95 -19.69 3.76 -10.95
CA PRO A 95 -20.96 3.31 -11.50
C PRO A 95 -20.95 3.24 -13.03
N PHE A 96 -21.56 2.19 -13.57
CA PHE A 96 -21.81 2.01 -15.01
C PHE A 96 -22.92 2.96 -15.51
N LEU A 97 -22.95 3.24 -16.81
CA LEU A 97 -23.98 4.09 -17.42
C LEU A 97 -25.39 3.53 -17.20
N ASP A 98 -26.35 4.43 -17.01
CA ASP A 98 -27.75 4.10 -16.69
C ASP A 98 -28.39 3.27 -17.80
N ASP A 99 -28.26 3.71 -19.07
CA ASP A 99 -28.68 2.96 -20.26
C ASP A 99 -28.14 1.52 -20.28
N LEU A 100 -26.93 1.28 -19.77
CA LEU A 100 -26.34 -0.05 -19.71
C LEU A 100 -26.92 -0.86 -18.55
N VAL A 101 -27.10 -0.26 -17.37
CA VAL A 101 -27.66 -0.98 -16.21
C VAL A 101 -29.14 -1.33 -16.44
N GLU A 102 -29.91 -0.41 -17.01
CA GLU A 102 -31.34 -0.56 -17.34
C GLU A 102 -31.64 -1.74 -18.27
N GLN A 103 -30.72 -2.05 -19.18
CA GLN A 103 -30.86 -3.16 -20.13
C GLN A 103 -30.61 -4.55 -19.51
N GLY A 104 -30.32 -4.64 -18.21
CA GLY A 104 -30.09 -5.91 -17.50
C GLY A 104 -29.05 -6.78 -18.22
N LEU A 105 -29.41 -8.02 -18.53
CA LEU A 105 -28.53 -9.01 -19.17
C LEU A 105 -27.81 -8.49 -20.42
N GLU A 106 -28.54 -7.88 -21.38
CA GLU A 106 -27.93 -7.38 -22.61
C GLU A 106 -27.07 -6.14 -22.37
N GLY A 107 -27.45 -5.34 -21.38
CA GLY A 107 -26.68 -4.20 -20.90
C GLY A 107 -25.34 -4.59 -20.29
N GLY A 108 -25.33 -5.65 -19.48
CA GLY A 108 -24.13 -6.25 -18.91
C GLY A 108 -23.17 -6.75 -19.98
N LYS A 109 -23.70 -7.41 -21.02
CA LYS A 109 -22.90 -7.87 -22.16
C LYS A 109 -22.24 -6.70 -22.90
N LYS A 110 -23.01 -5.66 -23.21
CA LYS A 110 -22.52 -4.43 -23.84
C LYS A 110 -21.46 -3.73 -22.98
N ALA A 111 -21.67 -3.63 -21.67
CA ALA A 111 -20.72 -3.03 -20.75
C ALA A 111 -19.37 -3.76 -20.72
N SER A 112 -19.39 -5.09 -20.68
CA SER A 112 -18.19 -5.93 -20.76
C SER A 112 -17.44 -5.71 -22.09
N SER A 113 -18.14 -5.80 -23.23
CA SER A 113 -17.55 -5.56 -24.56
C SER A 113 -17.00 -4.14 -24.75
N PHE A 114 -17.70 -3.11 -24.26
CA PHE A 114 -17.25 -1.72 -24.36
C PHE A 114 -16.04 -1.45 -23.47
N LEU A 115 -15.96 -2.08 -22.29
CA LEU A 115 -14.80 -1.97 -21.41
C LEU A 115 -13.57 -2.65 -22.02
N GLU A 116 -13.71 -3.86 -22.57
CA GLU A 116 -12.63 -4.56 -23.25
C GLU A 116 -12.10 -3.76 -24.46
N GLN A 117 -12.99 -3.22 -25.30
CA GLN A 117 -12.61 -2.38 -26.44
C GLN A 117 -11.91 -1.08 -26.00
N ALA A 118 -12.40 -0.41 -24.96
CA ALA A 118 -11.80 0.81 -24.44
C ALA A 118 -10.39 0.55 -23.85
N VAL A 119 -10.23 -0.53 -23.09
CA VAL A 119 -8.95 -0.97 -22.52
C VAL A 119 -7.97 -1.34 -23.63
N ALA A 120 -8.38 -2.10 -24.64
CA ALA A 120 -7.53 -2.46 -25.77
C ALA A 120 -7.09 -1.23 -26.60
N SER A 121 -7.95 -0.23 -26.74
CA SER A 121 -7.60 1.04 -27.39
C SER A 121 -6.62 1.86 -26.55
N GLU A 122 -6.84 1.93 -25.24
CA GLU A 122 -5.95 2.66 -24.31
C GLU A 122 -4.55 2.05 -24.31
N LEU A 123 -4.44 0.72 -24.13
CA LEU A 123 -3.17 0.00 -24.09
C LEU A 123 -2.33 0.19 -25.36
N LYS A 124 -2.95 0.13 -26.55
CA LYS A 124 -2.27 0.42 -27.83
C LYS A 124 -1.73 1.85 -27.92
N SER A 125 -2.33 2.80 -27.21
CA SER A 125 -1.87 4.19 -27.15
C SER A 125 -0.81 4.45 -26.06
N VAL A 126 -0.61 3.48 -25.16
CA VAL A 126 0.38 3.52 -24.07
C VAL A 126 1.70 2.89 -24.51
N ASP A 127 1.63 1.67 -25.03
CA ASP A 127 2.80 0.88 -25.43
C ASP A 127 2.47 0.11 -26.71
N GLN A 128 3.01 0.60 -27.84
CA GLN A 128 2.84 -0.02 -29.16
C GLN A 128 3.59 -1.35 -29.31
N SER A 129 4.51 -1.68 -28.37
CA SER A 129 5.21 -2.97 -28.34
C SER A 129 4.42 -4.09 -27.66
N LEU A 130 3.26 -3.78 -27.06
CA LEU A 130 2.41 -4.80 -26.44
C LEU A 130 1.92 -5.83 -27.48
N PRO A 131 1.97 -7.13 -27.17
CA PRO A 131 1.50 -8.16 -28.08
C PRO A 131 0.03 -7.95 -28.49
N HIS A 132 -0.28 -8.14 -29.77
CA HIS A 132 -1.67 -8.04 -30.26
C HIS A 132 -2.64 -9.04 -29.60
N HIS A 133 -2.11 -10.10 -29.00
CA HIS A 133 -2.84 -11.13 -28.25
C HIS A 133 -2.76 -10.94 -26.72
N LEU A 134 -2.31 -9.78 -26.24
CA LEU A 134 -2.22 -9.47 -24.80
C LEU A 134 -3.59 -9.70 -24.14
N ARG A 135 -3.63 -10.60 -23.15
CA ARG A 135 -4.87 -10.95 -22.46
C ARG A 135 -5.32 -9.80 -21.58
N VAL A 136 -6.58 -9.37 -21.71
CA VAL A 136 -7.20 -8.44 -20.75
C VAL A 136 -7.95 -9.27 -19.71
N VAL A 137 -7.71 -8.97 -18.43
CA VAL A 137 -8.41 -9.57 -17.29
C VAL A 137 -9.17 -8.46 -16.59
N VAL A 138 -10.48 -8.60 -16.41
CA VAL A 138 -11.32 -7.58 -15.78
C VAL A 138 -11.91 -8.12 -14.49
N ARG A 139 -11.74 -7.39 -13.39
CA ARG A 139 -12.35 -7.68 -12.10
C ARG A 139 -13.03 -6.44 -11.54
N VAL A 140 -14.36 -6.49 -11.52
CA VAL A 140 -15.22 -5.51 -10.84
C VAL A 140 -15.61 -6.09 -9.49
N PHE A 141 -15.39 -5.33 -8.41
CA PHE A 141 -15.81 -5.69 -7.06
C PHE A 141 -16.78 -4.63 -6.55
N ALA A 142 -17.94 -5.04 -6.05
CA ALA A 142 -18.90 -4.14 -5.41
C ALA A 142 -19.79 -4.90 -4.41
N ASN A 143 -20.44 -4.19 -3.50
CA ASN A 143 -21.54 -4.70 -2.70
C ASN A 143 -22.82 -4.73 -3.57
N LEU A 144 -23.08 -5.84 -4.27
CA LEU A 144 -24.16 -5.88 -5.28
C LEU A 144 -25.52 -5.52 -4.70
N LYS A 145 -25.82 -5.94 -3.46
CA LYS A 145 -27.07 -5.60 -2.78
C LYS A 145 -27.19 -4.10 -2.52
N GLY A 146 -26.12 -3.45 -2.04
CA GLY A 146 -26.09 -2.01 -1.81
C GLY A 146 -26.17 -1.20 -3.11
N LEU A 147 -25.50 -1.67 -4.15
CA LEU A 147 -25.49 -1.05 -5.47
C LEU A 147 -26.86 -1.16 -6.16
N ALA A 148 -27.51 -2.34 -6.12
CA ALA A 148 -28.85 -2.56 -6.67
C ALA A 148 -29.90 -1.67 -5.99
N MET A 149 -29.85 -1.58 -4.65
CA MET A 149 -30.70 -0.63 -3.90
C MET A 149 -30.44 0.81 -4.33
N THR A 150 -29.18 1.20 -4.57
CA THR A 150 -28.83 2.59 -4.93
C THR A 150 -29.35 2.97 -6.32
N TYR A 151 -29.20 2.11 -7.34
CA TYR A 151 -29.82 2.35 -8.65
C TYR A 151 -31.35 2.36 -8.58
N THR A 152 -31.96 1.53 -7.72
CA THR A 152 -33.41 1.51 -7.52
C THR A 152 -33.92 2.80 -6.88
N GLU A 153 -33.22 3.31 -5.85
CA GLU A 153 -33.57 4.54 -5.16
C GLU A 153 -33.34 5.81 -5.99
N MET A 154 -32.51 5.74 -7.03
CA MET A 154 -32.35 6.79 -8.04
C MET A 154 -33.39 6.74 -9.16
N GLY A 155 -34.18 5.66 -9.26
CA GLY A 155 -35.14 5.45 -10.34
C GLY A 155 -34.54 4.99 -11.67
N THR A 156 -33.22 4.70 -11.72
CA THR A 156 -32.56 4.09 -12.88
C THR A 156 -33.13 2.71 -13.15
N ILE A 157 -33.29 1.86 -12.13
CA ILE A 157 -33.95 0.55 -12.29
C ILE A 157 -35.19 0.47 -11.40
N HIS A 158 -36.24 -0.22 -11.87
CA HIS A 158 -37.46 -0.42 -11.08
C HIS A 158 -37.42 -1.66 -10.17
N ASN A 159 -36.57 -2.63 -10.49
CA ASN A 159 -36.35 -3.85 -9.72
C ASN A 159 -34.84 -4.06 -9.50
N PRO A 160 -34.35 -4.27 -8.26
CA PRO A 160 -32.99 -4.72 -7.97
C PRO A 160 -32.48 -5.88 -8.83
N ASP A 161 -33.36 -6.80 -9.25
CA ASP A 161 -33.00 -7.95 -10.09
C ASP A 161 -32.39 -7.56 -11.44
N VAL A 162 -32.71 -6.36 -11.95
CA VAL A 162 -32.11 -5.84 -13.19
C VAL A 162 -30.59 -5.71 -13.04
N LEU A 163 -30.07 -5.32 -11.87
CA LEU A 163 -28.63 -5.29 -11.65
C LEU A 163 -28.03 -6.71 -11.55
N TYR A 164 -28.74 -7.68 -10.98
CA TYR A 164 -28.25 -9.06 -10.95
C TYR A 164 -28.20 -9.67 -12.37
N GLU A 165 -29.18 -9.38 -13.22
CA GLU A 165 -29.12 -9.75 -14.64
C GLU A 165 -28.00 -9.02 -15.39
N PHE A 166 -27.76 -7.73 -15.11
CA PHE A 166 -26.60 -7.00 -15.63
C PHE A 166 -25.27 -7.67 -15.25
N VAL A 167 -25.09 -8.04 -13.98
CA VAL A 167 -23.90 -8.77 -13.50
C VAL A 167 -23.75 -10.13 -14.20
N ARG A 168 -24.85 -10.88 -14.35
CA ARG A 168 -24.83 -12.14 -15.13
C ARG A 168 -24.39 -11.92 -16.58
N GLY A 169 -24.94 -10.90 -17.24
CA GLY A 169 -24.60 -10.56 -18.62
C GLY A 169 -23.14 -10.17 -18.80
N PHE A 170 -22.61 -9.39 -17.87
CA PHE A 170 -21.20 -9.00 -17.84
C PHE A 170 -20.28 -10.23 -17.75
N ASN A 171 -20.57 -11.13 -16.80
CA ASN A 171 -19.77 -12.34 -16.53
C ASN A 171 -19.86 -13.39 -17.64
N MET A 172 -20.96 -13.42 -18.40
CA MET A 172 -21.16 -14.39 -19.48
C MET A 172 -20.48 -14.01 -20.80
N THR A 173 -19.97 -12.77 -20.94
CA THR A 173 -19.52 -12.24 -22.24
C THR A 173 -18.11 -12.65 -22.61
N ASN A 174 -17.20 -12.64 -21.65
CA ASN A 174 -15.79 -12.99 -21.83
C ASN A 174 -15.32 -13.73 -20.58
N ALA A 175 -14.68 -14.89 -20.75
CA ALA A 175 -14.21 -15.74 -19.65
C ALA A 175 -13.15 -15.09 -18.75
N MET A 176 -12.61 -13.93 -19.14
CA MET A 176 -11.69 -13.12 -18.33
C MET A 176 -12.35 -11.89 -17.68
N CYS A 177 -13.68 -11.74 -17.76
CA CYS A 177 -14.44 -10.64 -17.17
C CYS A 177 -15.29 -11.10 -15.97
N ASP A 178 -14.84 -10.77 -14.76
CA ASP A 178 -15.54 -11.07 -13.52
C ASP A 178 -16.15 -9.80 -12.90
N PHE A 179 -17.46 -9.80 -12.66
CA PHE A 179 -18.13 -8.89 -11.72
C PHE A 179 -18.54 -9.72 -10.50
N VAL A 180 -17.87 -9.44 -9.38
CA VAL A 180 -17.89 -10.24 -8.15
C VAL A 180 -18.58 -9.47 -7.03
N ASP A 181 -19.56 -10.11 -6.36
CA ASP A 181 -20.09 -9.60 -5.10
C ASP A 181 -19.00 -9.63 -4.02
N ALA A 182 -18.63 -8.45 -3.53
CA ALA A 182 -17.71 -8.30 -2.42
C ALA A 182 -18.38 -8.61 -1.07
N GLY A 183 -19.72 -8.70 -1.04
CA GLY A 183 -20.53 -8.83 0.16
C GLY A 183 -20.94 -7.49 0.75
N ASN A 184 -21.70 -7.54 1.84
CA ASN A 184 -22.31 -6.36 2.48
C ASN A 184 -21.45 -5.70 3.57
N GLY A 185 -20.21 -6.16 3.76
CA GLY A 185 -19.28 -5.58 4.72
C GLY A 185 -18.71 -4.26 4.20
N LYS A 186 -18.49 -3.31 5.12
CA LYS A 186 -17.79 -2.07 4.81
C LYS A 186 -16.35 -2.39 4.38
N GLU A 187 -15.85 -1.75 3.33
CA GLU A 187 -14.48 -1.88 2.81
C GLU A 187 -14.15 -3.26 2.18
N CYS A 188 -15.14 -4.14 1.98
CA CYS A 188 -14.91 -5.48 1.40
C CYS A 188 -14.51 -5.46 -0.07
N ALA A 189 -15.01 -4.50 -0.87
CA ALA A 189 -14.55 -4.28 -2.23
C ALA A 189 -13.11 -3.75 -2.23
N ASP A 190 -12.82 -2.78 -1.36
CA ASP A 190 -11.52 -2.13 -1.23
C ASP A 190 -10.41 -3.13 -0.90
N GLU A 191 -10.62 -4.03 0.06
CA GLU A 191 -9.61 -5.03 0.43
C GLU A 191 -9.36 -6.03 -0.72
N LYS A 192 -10.40 -6.38 -1.51
CA LYS A 192 -10.23 -7.18 -2.74
C LYS A 192 -9.42 -6.40 -3.79
N LEU A 193 -9.72 -5.12 -4.04
CA LEU A 193 -8.92 -4.29 -4.95
C LEU A 193 -7.46 -4.16 -4.48
N LYS A 194 -7.24 -3.80 -3.21
CA LYS A 194 -5.89 -3.61 -2.62
C LYS A 194 -5.06 -4.89 -2.74
N ALA A 195 -5.64 -6.06 -2.46
CA ALA A 195 -4.95 -7.34 -2.55
C ALA A 195 -4.58 -7.69 -4.00
N ASN A 196 -5.53 -7.56 -4.94
CA ASN A 196 -5.27 -7.83 -6.37
C ASN A 196 -4.23 -6.85 -6.94
N PHE A 197 -4.33 -5.56 -6.58
CA PHE A 197 -3.38 -4.53 -7.03
C PHE A 197 -1.95 -4.86 -6.59
N LYS A 198 -1.73 -5.12 -5.29
CA LYS A 198 -0.40 -5.46 -4.75
C LYS A 198 0.19 -6.68 -5.45
N PHE A 199 -0.59 -7.77 -5.53
CA PHE A 199 -0.16 -9.00 -6.21
C PHE A 199 0.25 -8.75 -7.66
N SER A 200 -0.54 -8.00 -8.42
CA SER A 200 -0.27 -7.78 -9.84
C SER A 200 0.75 -6.68 -10.14
N VAL A 201 1.06 -5.78 -9.19
CA VAL A 201 2.19 -4.84 -9.32
C VAL A 201 3.51 -5.62 -9.40
N ASP A 202 3.67 -6.63 -8.55
CA ASP A 202 4.90 -7.43 -8.45
C ASP A 202 4.95 -8.56 -9.51
N ASP A 203 3.83 -8.93 -10.13
CA ASP A 203 3.77 -9.94 -11.19
C ASP A 203 4.44 -9.45 -12.50
N VAL A 204 5.49 -10.16 -12.92
CA VAL A 204 6.28 -9.91 -14.14
C VAL A 204 5.53 -10.17 -15.45
N HIS A 205 4.41 -10.91 -15.41
CA HIS A 205 3.52 -11.12 -16.55
C HIS A 205 2.49 -10.01 -16.69
N CYS A 206 2.13 -9.35 -15.58
CA CYS A 206 1.23 -8.21 -15.62
C CYS A 206 1.95 -7.00 -16.23
N ARG A 207 1.56 -6.61 -17.44
CA ARG A 207 2.14 -5.48 -18.20
C ARG A 207 1.57 -4.14 -17.75
N HIS A 208 0.26 -4.08 -17.50
CA HIS A 208 -0.43 -2.88 -17.06
C HIS A 208 -1.57 -3.19 -16.08
N ILE A 209 -1.83 -2.25 -15.18
CA ILE A 209 -2.96 -2.27 -14.25
C ILE A 209 -3.81 -1.02 -14.48
N LEU A 210 -5.03 -1.20 -14.99
CA LEU A 210 -6.02 -0.14 -15.14
C LEU A 210 -6.90 -0.11 -13.89
N PHE A 211 -6.78 0.95 -13.09
CA PHE A 211 -7.34 1.03 -11.74
C PHE A 211 -8.49 2.05 -11.69
N GLY A 212 -9.72 1.55 -11.77
CA GLY A 212 -10.95 2.31 -11.63
C GLY A 212 -11.40 2.38 -10.19
N ALA A 213 -10.99 3.44 -9.49
CA ALA A 213 -11.47 3.76 -8.14
C ALA A 213 -11.49 5.28 -7.88
N SER A 214 -11.70 6.07 -8.94
CA SER A 214 -11.53 7.53 -8.92
C SER A 214 -12.28 8.24 -7.78
N ALA A 215 -13.47 7.75 -7.44
CA ALA A 215 -14.38 8.41 -6.51
C ALA A 215 -14.09 8.18 -5.01
N ASP A 216 -13.06 7.40 -4.62
CA ASP A 216 -12.74 7.11 -3.22
C ASP A 216 -11.29 7.44 -2.81
N SER A 217 -11.12 8.20 -1.73
CA SER A 217 -9.82 8.50 -1.12
C SER A 217 -9.20 7.29 -0.41
N GLY A 218 -9.95 6.21 -0.14
CA GLY A 218 -9.45 5.00 0.52
C GLY A 218 -8.22 4.36 -0.15
N TYR A 219 -8.05 4.61 -1.46
CA TYR A 219 -6.93 4.10 -2.25
C TYR A 219 -5.70 5.02 -2.30
N VAL A 220 -5.76 6.23 -1.75
CA VAL A 220 -4.63 7.19 -1.73
C VAL A 220 -3.40 6.57 -1.07
N ARG A 221 -3.58 5.88 0.07
CA ARG A 221 -2.47 5.23 0.79
C ARG A 221 -1.87 4.04 0.02
N LEU A 222 -2.68 3.37 -0.81
CA LEU A 222 -2.22 2.27 -1.66
C LEU A 222 -1.39 2.79 -2.83
N LEU A 223 -1.92 3.75 -3.59
CA LEU A 223 -1.20 4.33 -4.74
C LEU A 223 0.01 5.15 -4.26
N GLY A 224 -0.11 5.81 -3.12
CA GLY A 224 0.92 6.61 -2.47
C GLY A 224 2.22 5.86 -2.20
N SER A 225 2.16 4.57 -1.82
CA SER A 225 3.37 3.77 -1.56
C SER A 225 4.19 3.45 -2.81
N TYR A 226 3.66 3.70 -4.01
CA TYR A 226 4.33 3.46 -5.29
C TYR A 226 4.65 4.76 -6.06
N LEU A 227 4.47 5.93 -5.44
CA LEU A 227 4.68 7.23 -6.09
C LEU A 227 6.13 7.49 -6.50
N GLU A 228 7.11 6.84 -5.87
CA GLU A 228 8.53 7.03 -6.17
C GLU A 228 9.07 5.96 -7.14
N THR A 229 8.42 4.79 -7.26
CA THR A 229 8.81 3.71 -8.20
C THR A 229 8.32 3.99 -9.62
N GLU A 230 9.21 4.40 -10.52
CA GLU A 230 8.85 4.83 -11.88
C GLU A 230 8.24 3.72 -12.74
N GLU A 231 8.74 2.51 -12.59
CA GLU A 231 8.28 1.30 -13.29
C GLU A 231 6.81 1.04 -12.96
N VAL A 232 6.43 1.18 -11.68
CA VAL A 232 5.05 1.00 -11.22
C VAL A 232 4.16 2.16 -11.67
N ARG A 233 4.65 3.41 -11.66
CA ARG A 233 3.91 4.56 -12.22
C ARG A 233 3.59 4.39 -13.70
N LYS A 234 4.50 3.81 -14.49
CA LYS A 234 4.29 3.50 -15.92
C LYS A 234 3.36 2.30 -16.14
N LYS A 235 3.39 1.32 -15.23
CA LYS A 235 2.51 0.13 -15.23
C LYS A 235 1.06 0.48 -14.87
N VAL A 236 0.82 1.47 -14.00
CA VAL A 236 -0.52 1.84 -13.49
C VAL A 236 -1.17 2.96 -14.30
N ILE A 237 -2.41 2.73 -14.72
CA ILE A 237 -3.27 3.70 -15.40
C ILE A 237 -4.53 3.89 -14.55
N LEU A 238 -4.87 5.12 -14.17
CA LEU A 238 -6.10 5.40 -13.40
C LEU A 238 -7.28 5.57 -14.36
N ILE A 239 -8.42 4.92 -14.06
CA ILE A 239 -9.66 5.11 -14.83
C ILE A 239 -10.49 6.20 -14.14
N GLU A 240 -10.74 7.29 -14.86
CA GLU A 240 -11.64 8.37 -14.46
C GLU A 240 -13.09 8.01 -14.81
N GLY A 241 -13.95 7.98 -13.78
CA GLY A 241 -15.39 7.86 -13.89
C GLY A 241 -16.02 9.13 -13.33
N PRO A 242 -16.61 9.10 -12.12
CA PRO A 242 -16.88 10.33 -11.37
C PRO A 242 -15.58 11.12 -11.08
N PRO A 243 -15.67 12.42 -10.71
CA PRO A 243 -14.49 13.22 -10.42
C PRO A 243 -13.67 12.61 -9.29
N PHE A 244 -12.35 12.65 -9.45
CA PHE A 244 -11.40 12.15 -8.46
C PHE A 244 -11.70 12.71 -7.05
N ALA A 245 -11.76 11.84 -6.05
CA ALA A 245 -11.84 12.25 -4.65
C ALA A 245 -10.66 13.16 -4.30
N GLN A 246 -10.87 14.15 -3.43
CA GLN A 246 -9.92 15.26 -3.20
C GLN A 246 -8.47 14.81 -3.01
N GLU A 247 -8.22 13.90 -2.07
CA GLU A 247 -6.88 13.38 -1.78
C GLU A 247 -6.32 12.51 -2.93
N LEU A 248 -7.18 11.86 -3.73
CA LEU A 248 -6.77 11.10 -4.92
C LEU A 248 -6.45 12.04 -6.10
N ALA A 249 -7.13 13.19 -6.18
CA ALA A 249 -6.89 14.22 -7.19
C ALA A 249 -5.55 14.94 -6.99
N GLU A 250 -5.07 15.06 -5.75
CA GLU A 250 -3.73 15.57 -5.43
C GLU A 250 -2.64 14.71 -6.08
N ILE A 251 -2.78 13.38 -6.08
CA ILE A 251 -1.77 12.45 -6.62
C ILE A 251 -2.01 12.00 -8.06
N ARG A 252 -3.23 12.18 -8.63
CA ARG A 252 -3.59 11.62 -9.96
C ARG A 252 -2.63 12.01 -11.08
N HIS A 253 -2.06 13.21 -11.03
CA HIS A 253 -1.16 13.76 -12.05
C HIS A 253 0.19 13.02 -12.14
N ARG A 254 0.51 12.17 -11.15
CA ARG A 254 1.71 11.31 -11.13
C ARG A 254 1.51 10.02 -11.93
N PHE A 255 0.29 9.72 -12.35
CA PHE A 255 -0.09 8.52 -13.11
C PHE A 255 -0.69 8.93 -14.46
N ARG A 256 -0.74 7.99 -15.40
CA ARG A 256 -1.58 8.16 -16.60
C ARG A 256 -3.05 8.03 -16.20
N VAL A 257 -3.91 8.86 -16.79
CA VAL A 257 -5.37 8.83 -16.59
C VAL A 257 -6.05 8.52 -17.92
N ALA A 258 -6.99 7.57 -17.90
CA ALA A 258 -7.84 7.19 -19.02
C ALA A 258 -9.33 7.36 -18.65
N SER A 259 -10.21 7.61 -19.62
CA SER A 259 -11.64 7.87 -19.36
C SER A 259 -12.54 7.08 -20.30
N PHE A 260 -13.30 6.12 -19.75
CA PHE A 260 -14.13 5.19 -20.52
C PHE A 260 -15.61 5.63 -20.51
N ASN A 261 -15.87 6.76 -21.15
CA ASN A 261 -17.16 7.47 -21.16
C ASN A 261 -18.34 6.70 -21.77
N LYS A 262 -18.09 5.57 -22.44
CA LYS A 262 -19.12 4.64 -22.95
C LYS A 262 -19.46 3.50 -21.97
N VAL A 263 -18.82 3.48 -20.80
CA VAL A 263 -18.91 2.39 -19.81
C VAL A 263 -19.32 2.95 -18.45
N PHE A 264 -18.61 3.97 -17.95
CA PHE A 264 -18.81 4.55 -16.62
C PHE A 264 -19.48 5.92 -16.66
N ARG A 265 -20.27 6.24 -15.62
CA ARG A 265 -20.82 7.59 -15.42
C ARG A 265 -19.73 8.58 -15.04
N ARG A 266 -19.90 9.83 -15.48
CA ARG A 266 -19.11 10.99 -15.01
C ARG A 266 -19.53 11.56 -13.66
N GLN A 267 -20.50 10.94 -12.98
CA GLN A 267 -21.06 11.43 -11.72
C GLN A 267 -21.32 10.25 -10.78
N LYS A 268 -21.18 10.49 -9.47
CA LYS A 268 -21.47 9.48 -8.44
C LYS A 268 -22.97 9.23 -8.38
N LEU A 269 -23.37 8.01 -7.99
CA LEU A 269 -24.76 7.72 -7.65
C LEU A 269 -25.17 8.56 -6.41
N VAL A 270 -26.24 9.33 -6.53
CA VAL A 270 -26.72 10.23 -5.48
C VAL A 270 -27.82 9.53 -4.68
N ASN A 271 -27.48 8.97 -3.51
CA ASN A 271 -28.48 8.41 -2.63
C ASN A 271 -29.23 9.53 -1.87
N PHE A 272 -30.43 9.88 -2.37
CA PHE A 272 -31.26 10.96 -1.82
C PHE A 272 -31.73 10.69 -0.38
N LYS A 273 -31.92 9.42 0.03
CA LYS A 273 -32.36 9.10 1.41
C LYS A 273 -31.31 9.39 2.47
N ARG A 274 -30.02 9.49 2.12
CA ARG A 274 -28.98 10.01 3.04
C ARG A 274 -28.94 11.55 3.15
N LYS A 275 -29.70 12.27 2.32
CA LYS A 275 -29.82 13.75 2.38
C LYS A 275 -31.10 14.24 3.08
N VAL A 276 -32.08 13.37 3.33
CA VAL A 276 -33.32 13.74 4.06
C VAL A 276 -33.24 13.29 5.52
N SER A 277 -32.34 13.94 6.26
CA SER A 277 -32.56 14.27 7.67
C SER A 277 -32.11 15.72 7.92
N GLY A 278 -32.44 16.58 6.95
CA GLY A 278 -32.37 18.03 7.10
C GLY A 278 -33.57 18.48 7.92
N TYR A 279 -33.29 19.08 9.06
CA TYR A 279 -34.27 19.52 10.05
C TYR A 279 -35.37 20.40 9.43
N TYR A 280 -36.62 19.97 9.56
CA TYR A 280 -37.74 20.91 9.62
C TYR A 280 -37.67 21.65 10.96
N VAL A 281 -36.83 22.69 11.05
CA VAL A 281 -36.88 23.63 12.16
C VAL A 281 -38.06 24.57 11.93
N THR A 282 -39.23 24.21 12.46
CA THR A 282 -40.19 25.24 12.88
C THR A 282 -39.49 26.14 13.90
N PRO A 283 -39.39 27.46 13.68
CA PRO A 283 -38.76 28.35 14.65
C PRO A 283 -39.59 28.37 15.95
N PRO A 284 -38.97 28.27 17.13
CA PRO A 284 -39.69 28.43 18.39
C PRO A 284 -40.16 29.88 18.56
N PRO A 285 -41.30 30.13 19.24
CA PRO A 285 -41.78 31.47 19.47
C PRO A 285 -40.82 32.26 20.38
N THR A 286 -40.57 33.52 20.02
CA THR A 286 -39.78 34.47 20.81
C THR A 286 -40.40 34.73 22.19
N PRO A 287 -39.66 34.58 23.29
CA PRO A 287 -40.12 35.05 24.60
C PRO A 287 -40.10 36.58 24.68
N SER A 288 -41.07 37.16 25.38
CA SER A 288 -41.26 38.60 25.50
C SER A 288 -40.30 39.29 26.49
N SER A 289 -40.16 40.60 26.33
CA SER A 289 -39.13 41.46 26.96
C SER A 289 -39.42 41.86 28.42
N ASP A 290 -39.79 40.93 29.31
CA ASP A 290 -40.13 41.25 30.71
C ASP A 290 -39.62 40.23 31.73
N TYR A 291 -38.31 40.24 32.03
CA TYR A 291 -37.80 39.72 33.33
C TYR A 291 -36.44 40.30 33.77
N ALA A 292 -35.97 41.39 33.15
CA ALA A 292 -34.73 42.07 33.52
C ALA A 292 -34.97 43.11 34.65
N SER A 293 -35.30 42.66 35.86
CA SER A 293 -35.40 43.52 37.06
C SER A 293 -35.27 42.73 38.37
N ALA A 294 -34.05 42.31 38.71
CA ALA A 294 -33.67 41.97 40.08
C ALA A 294 -32.16 42.18 40.29
N ALA A 295 -31.80 42.74 41.45
CA ALA A 295 -30.43 42.92 41.97
C ALA A 295 -29.45 43.79 41.15
N ALA A 296 -29.54 45.11 41.36
CA ALA A 296 -28.42 46.03 41.20
C ALA A 296 -28.24 46.86 42.49
N LYS A 297 -27.05 46.80 43.13
CA LYS A 297 -26.33 47.86 43.89
C LYS A 297 -25.15 47.28 44.74
N PRO A 298 -24.14 48.09 45.17
CA PRO A 298 -22.74 47.70 44.92
C PRO A 298 -21.72 47.83 46.10
N ALA A 299 -20.47 47.41 45.81
CA ALA A 299 -19.15 47.78 46.40
C ALA A 299 -18.92 47.54 47.91
N SER A 300 -17.80 46.95 48.37
CA SER A 300 -16.38 47.11 47.93
C SER A 300 -15.61 45.75 47.94
N SER A 301 -14.27 45.56 47.99
CA SER A 301 -13.10 46.43 48.27
C SER A 301 -11.75 45.90 47.69
N SER A 302 -10.67 46.59 48.07
CA SER A 302 -9.22 46.29 47.92
C SER A 302 -8.76 44.90 48.43
N ALA A 303 -7.71 44.23 47.93
CA ALA A 303 -6.71 44.46 46.85
C ALA A 303 -5.97 43.11 46.55
N PRO A 304 -4.74 43.11 45.97
CA PRO A 304 -4.38 43.37 44.58
C PRO A 304 -4.34 42.09 43.70
N VAL A 305 -4.62 42.21 42.39
CA VAL A 305 -4.55 41.07 41.46
C VAL A 305 -3.14 40.96 40.85
N HIS A 306 -2.36 39.99 41.34
CA HIS A 306 -1.19 39.49 40.61
C HIS A 306 -1.68 38.52 39.50
N MET A 307 -1.14 38.62 38.29
CA MET A 307 -1.41 37.68 37.19
C MET A 307 -0.83 36.29 37.49
N PRO A 308 -1.61 35.21 37.33
CA PRO A 308 -1.08 34.00 36.75
C PRO A 308 -1.88 33.53 35.53
N ARG A 309 -1.21 33.61 34.37
CA ARG A 309 -1.13 32.58 33.33
C ARG A 309 -2.12 31.40 33.49
N ARG A 310 -3.10 31.30 32.58
CA ARG A 310 -4.05 30.17 32.50
C ARG A 310 -3.29 28.83 32.37
N SER A 311 -3.27 28.06 33.45
CA SER A 311 -2.87 26.65 33.43
C SER A 311 -4.09 25.77 33.17
N SER A 312 -3.89 24.72 32.36
CA SER A 312 -4.92 23.79 31.89
C SER A 312 -5.63 23.03 33.01
N ALA A 313 -6.93 23.28 33.18
CA ALA A 313 -7.82 22.43 33.97
C ALA A 313 -8.71 21.60 33.02
N SER A 314 -8.23 20.42 32.61
CA SER A 314 -9.01 19.50 31.77
C SER A 314 -8.74 18.00 32.04
N SER A 315 -7.89 17.66 33.01
CA SER A 315 -7.53 16.28 33.36
C SER A 315 -8.62 15.51 34.11
N ASN A 316 -9.50 16.20 34.85
CA ASN A 316 -10.34 15.55 35.86
C ASN A 316 -11.65 14.95 35.30
N ALA A 317 -12.02 15.25 34.05
CA ALA A 317 -13.24 14.70 33.43
C ALA A 317 -13.03 13.28 32.85
N ALA A 318 -11.84 13.00 32.33
CA ALA A 318 -11.50 11.72 31.68
C ALA A 318 -11.56 10.52 32.65
N SER A 319 -10.99 10.67 33.85
CA SER A 319 -10.93 9.60 34.85
C SER A 319 -12.31 9.11 35.33
N SER A 320 -13.35 9.96 35.25
CA SER A 320 -14.69 9.60 35.72
C SER A 320 -15.43 8.59 34.84
N VAL A 321 -14.97 8.34 33.61
CA VAL A 321 -15.67 7.46 32.64
C VAL A 321 -14.92 6.15 32.41
N LEU A 322 -13.59 6.17 32.34
CA LEU A 322 -12.78 4.96 32.17
C LEU A 322 -12.71 4.10 33.45
N GLY A 323 -12.87 4.73 34.61
CA GLY A 323 -12.79 4.09 35.92
C GLY A 323 -11.36 3.83 36.41
N GLU A 324 -11.24 3.32 37.62
CA GLU A 324 -9.96 2.90 38.19
C GLU A 324 -9.47 1.57 37.56
N ILE A 325 -8.15 1.32 37.62
CA ILE A 325 -7.59 0.05 37.18
C ILE A 325 -7.94 -1.04 38.20
N VAL A 326 -8.86 -1.92 37.83
CA VAL A 326 -9.25 -3.09 38.62
C VAL A 326 -8.52 -4.35 38.15
N ARG A 327 -8.28 -5.28 39.07
CA ARG A 327 -7.56 -6.54 38.81
C ARG A 327 -8.32 -7.75 39.36
N ASN A 328 -8.06 -8.92 38.79
CA ASN A 328 -8.50 -10.19 39.34
C ASN A 328 -7.49 -10.74 40.36
N LYS A 329 -7.79 -11.92 40.93
CA LYS A 329 -6.94 -12.57 41.94
C LYS A 329 -5.52 -12.88 41.44
N ALA A 330 -5.31 -13.03 40.13
CA ALA A 330 -4.01 -13.24 39.51
C ALA A 330 -3.23 -11.94 39.24
N GLY A 331 -3.72 -10.79 39.71
CA GLY A 331 -3.11 -9.48 39.48
C GLY A 331 -3.24 -8.96 38.04
N LYS A 332 -4.05 -9.61 37.20
CA LYS A 332 -4.28 -9.22 35.80
C LYS A 332 -5.40 -8.19 35.71
N ARG A 333 -5.23 -7.18 34.85
CA ARG A 333 -6.22 -6.12 34.62
C ARG A 333 -7.49 -6.69 34.02
N VAL A 334 -8.63 -6.26 34.56
CA VAL A 334 -9.97 -6.59 34.07
C VAL A 334 -10.62 -5.27 33.62
N ASP A 335 -11.45 -5.31 32.59
CA ASP A 335 -12.25 -4.15 32.19
C ASP A 335 -13.47 -4.02 33.12
N PRO A 336 -13.67 -2.89 33.84
CA PRO A 336 -14.86 -2.67 34.65
C PRO A 336 -16.15 -2.86 33.84
N PRO A 337 -17.20 -3.52 34.40
CA PRO A 337 -18.49 -3.65 33.75
C PRO A 337 -19.06 -2.29 33.34
N LEU A 338 -19.55 -2.20 32.09
CA LEU A 338 -20.18 -1.00 31.55
C LEU A 338 -21.68 -1.22 31.43
N SER A 339 -22.47 -0.27 31.92
CA SER A 339 -23.89 -0.16 31.59
C SER A 339 -24.05 0.87 30.46
N TYR A 340 -24.70 0.50 29.36
CA TYR A 340 -25.00 1.39 28.25
C TYR A 340 -26.26 0.90 27.52
N ALA A 341 -27.03 1.81 26.93
CA ALA A 341 -28.16 1.42 26.09
C ALA A 341 -27.68 0.99 24.70
N LEU A 342 -28.27 -0.08 24.15
CA LEU A 342 -27.93 -0.56 22.81
C LEU A 342 -28.21 0.49 21.71
N GLN A 343 -29.19 1.37 21.93
CA GLN A 343 -29.46 2.52 21.06
C GLN A 343 -28.30 3.51 21.05
N ASP A 344 -27.78 3.89 22.22
CA ASP A 344 -26.63 4.79 22.35
C ASP A 344 -25.38 4.17 21.71
N PHE A 345 -25.13 2.88 21.94
CA PHE A 345 -24.04 2.14 21.29
C PHE A 345 -24.12 2.18 19.76
N ASN A 346 -25.29 1.87 19.19
CA ASN A 346 -25.48 1.89 17.74
C ASN A 346 -25.42 3.32 17.16
N MET A 347 -25.92 4.33 17.89
CA MET A 347 -25.79 5.73 17.51
C MET A 347 -24.31 6.15 17.47
N MET A 348 -23.57 5.89 18.55
CA MET A 348 -22.16 6.27 18.68
C MET A 348 -21.27 5.52 17.69
N LYS A 349 -21.59 4.25 17.37
CA LYS A 349 -20.87 3.45 16.36
C LYS A 349 -20.92 4.05 14.97
N ASN A 350 -22.00 4.77 14.64
CA ASN A 350 -22.20 5.40 13.34
C ASN A 350 -21.62 6.82 13.26
N ARG A 351 -21.21 7.41 14.40
CA ARG A 351 -20.52 8.71 14.46
C ARG A 351 -19.01 8.49 14.43
N LYS A 352 -18.28 9.20 13.58
CA LYS A 352 -16.81 9.04 13.44
C LYS A 352 -16.03 9.77 14.53
N LEU A 353 -16.46 9.69 15.79
CA LEU A 353 -15.83 10.40 16.90
C LEU A 353 -14.43 9.84 17.21
N CYS A 354 -13.51 10.70 17.66
CA CYS A 354 -12.20 10.25 18.11
C CYS A 354 -12.27 9.71 19.55
N ASN A 355 -12.19 8.38 19.72
CA ASN A 355 -12.22 7.74 21.04
C ASN A 355 -11.19 8.33 22.01
N ASN A 356 -9.94 8.50 21.58
CA ASN A 356 -8.89 9.08 22.45
C ASN A 356 -9.24 10.50 22.88
N PHE A 357 -9.66 11.38 21.95
CA PHE A 357 -10.02 12.76 22.26
C PHE A 357 -11.17 12.84 23.27
N HIS A 358 -12.27 12.14 23.00
CA HIS A 358 -13.49 12.25 23.81
C HIS A 358 -13.41 11.48 25.14
N LEU A 359 -12.55 10.47 25.26
CA LEU A 359 -12.38 9.70 26.51
C LEU A 359 -11.20 10.17 27.38
N THR A 360 -10.16 10.77 26.78
CA THR A 360 -8.92 11.18 27.51
C THR A 360 -8.63 12.68 27.46
N GLY A 361 -9.38 13.45 26.66
CA GLY A 361 -9.10 14.86 26.37
C GLY A 361 -7.91 15.09 25.43
N ARG A 362 -7.20 14.03 25.01
CA ARG A 362 -5.98 14.09 24.19
C ARG A 362 -6.11 13.27 22.92
N CYS A 363 -5.42 13.70 21.88
CA CYS A 363 -5.37 12.97 20.61
C CYS A 363 -4.01 13.16 19.96
N TYR A 364 -3.19 12.12 20.08
CA TYR A 364 -1.86 12.04 19.49
C TYR A 364 -1.83 12.46 18.01
N HIS A 365 -2.86 12.12 17.22
CA HIS A 365 -2.92 12.53 15.82
C HIS A 365 -3.02 14.05 15.63
N MET A 366 -3.87 14.71 16.42
CA MET A 366 -4.05 16.15 16.35
C MET A 366 -2.85 16.90 16.97
N GLU A 367 -2.28 16.35 18.04
CA GLU A 367 -1.09 16.90 18.72
C GLU A 367 0.18 16.80 17.85
N THR A 368 0.35 15.71 17.10
CA THR A 368 1.57 15.44 16.31
C THR A 368 1.50 15.99 14.88
N TRP A 369 0.33 15.91 14.23
CA TRP A 369 0.17 16.26 12.81
C TRP A 369 -0.84 17.37 12.54
N GLY A 370 -1.43 17.99 13.57
CA GLY A 370 -2.42 19.06 13.42
C GLY A 370 -3.74 18.63 12.76
N ARG A 371 -3.94 17.32 12.52
CA ARG A 371 -5.15 16.75 11.89
C ARG A 371 -5.47 15.37 12.44
N CYS A 372 -6.75 15.09 12.66
CA CYS A 372 -7.27 13.76 12.94
C CYS A 372 -8.36 13.41 11.92
N SER A 373 -8.45 12.15 11.49
CA SER A 373 -9.50 11.66 10.59
C SER A 373 -10.84 11.38 11.30
N HIS A 374 -10.91 11.67 12.59
CA HIS A 374 -12.07 11.45 13.45
C HIS A 374 -12.51 12.78 14.07
N GLU A 375 -13.81 12.92 14.31
CA GLU A 375 -14.45 14.14 14.78
C GLU A 375 -14.02 14.49 16.22
N HIS A 376 -13.47 15.69 16.36
CA HIS A 376 -13.21 16.38 17.63
C HIS A 376 -14.22 17.52 17.76
N GLY A 377 -14.62 17.89 18.99
CA GLY A 377 -15.60 18.95 19.19
C GLY A 377 -16.28 18.85 20.55
N GLN A 378 -17.58 19.12 20.58
CA GLN A 378 -18.40 19.04 21.79
C GLN A 378 -18.32 17.64 22.42
N SER A 379 -18.08 17.60 23.73
CA SER A 379 -18.05 16.36 24.51
C SER A 379 -19.43 15.68 24.49
N PRO A 380 -19.53 14.37 24.19
CA PRO A 380 -20.77 13.62 24.33
C PRO A 380 -21.29 13.61 25.77
N THR A 381 -22.57 13.31 25.94
CA THR A 381 -23.20 13.11 27.24
C THR A 381 -22.60 11.90 27.97
N HIS A 382 -22.77 11.79 29.29
CA HIS A 382 -22.22 10.68 30.07
C HIS A 382 -22.65 9.29 29.56
N LYS A 383 -23.91 9.14 29.10
CA LYS A 383 -24.41 7.88 28.51
C LYS A 383 -23.73 7.55 27.18
N GLU A 384 -23.59 8.55 26.32
CA GLU A 384 -22.84 8.41 25.06
C GLU A 384 -21.36 8.09 25.31
N LEU A 385 -20.74 8.67 26.34
CA LEU A 385 -19.37 8.37 26.74
C LEU A 385 -19.22 6.91 27.22
N GLN A 386 -20.16 6.38 28.01
CA GLN A 386 -20.16 4.95 28.39
C GLN A 386 -20.28 4.03 27.16
N ALA A 387 -21.15 4.37 26.21
CA ALA A 387 -21.25 3.68 24.92
C ALA A 387 -19.95 3.80 24.09
N LEU A 388 -19.25 4.94 24.16
CA LEU A 388 -17.98 5.17 23.47
C LEU A 388 -16.83 4.36 24.09
N VAL A 389 -16.78 4.19 25.42
CA VAL A 389 -15.83 3.25 26.06
C VAL A 389 -16.13 1.82 25.60
N ALA A 390 -17.39 1.41 25.55
CA ALA A 390 -17.75 0.08 25.06
C ALA A 390 -17.30 -0.13 23.60
N LEU A 391 -17.41 0.88 22.74
CA LEU A 391 -16.89 0.85 21.36
C LEU A 391 -15.36 0.81 21.30
N ALA A 392 -14.67 1.61 22.11
CA ALA A 392 -13.21 1.61 22.17
C ALA A 392 -12.65 0.24 22.61
N ARG A 393 -13.32 -0.43 23.56
CA ARG A 393 -13.00 -1.79 24.02
C ARG A 393 -13.29 -2.91 23.01
N HIS A 394 -13.83 -2.61 21.82
CA HIS A 394 -13.86 -3.56 20.70
C HIS A 394 -12.52 -3.68 19.95
N SER A 395 -11.54 -2.83 20.28
CA SER A 395 -10.13 -2.99 19.89
C SER A 395 -9.31 -3.34 21.14
N TYR A 396 -8.39 -4.29 21.04
CA TYR A 396 -7.63 -4.77 22.19
C TYR A 396 -6.41 -3.88 22.53
N CYS A 397 -6.03 -3.87 23.80
CA CYS A 397 -4.82 -3.23 24.28
C CYS A 397 -3.61 -4.10 23.93
N HIS A 398 -2.60 -3.52 23.27
CA HIS A 398 -1.38 -4.24 22.88
C HIS A 398 -0.49 -4.64 24.07
N THR A 399 -0.62 -3.94 25.21
CA THR A 399 0.01 -4.33 26.49
C THR A 399 -0.77 -5.43 27.22
N GLY A 400 -1.96 -5.80 26.72
CA GLY A 400 -2.78 -6.88 27.26
C GLY A 400 -3.11 -6.72 28.74
N LEU A 401 -3.17 -7.86 29.44
CA LEU A 401 -3.60 -7.96 30.84
C LEU A 401 -2.67 -7.27 31.85
N ASP A 402 -1.46 -6.88 31.44
CA ASP A 402 -0.47 -6.19 32.28
C ASP A 402 -0.44 -4.67 32.04
N CYS A 403 -1.41 -4.13 31.29
CA CYS A 403 -1.52 -2.69 31.03
C CYS A 403 -1.74 -1.87 32.31
N ASN A 404 -0.80 -0.99 32.64
CA ASN A 404 -0.84 -0.12 33.82
C ASN A 404 -1.32 1.31 33.54
N ASP A 405 -1.71 1.65 32.29
CA ASP A 405 -2.15 3.01 31.95
C ASP A 405 -3.61 3.27 32.36
N PRO A 406 -3.90 4.23 33.28
CA PRO A 406 -5.26 4.57 33.67
C PRO A 406 -6.07 5.24 32.55
N ASN A 407 -5.40 5.75 31.50
CA ASN A 407 -6.06 6.37 30.34
C ASN A 407 -6.28 5.40 29.18
N CYS A 408 -5.93 4.11 29.33
CA CYS A 408 -6.11 3.13 28.26
C CYS A 408 -7.60 2.95 27.93
N VAL A 409 -7.97 3.38 26.71
CA VAL A 409 -9.34 3.26 26.17
C VAL A 409 -9.64 1.89 25.55
N PHE A 410 -8.61 1.08 25.33
CA PHE A 410 -8.72 -0.21 24.66
C PHE A 410 -9.18 -1.33 25.60
N GLY A 411 -9.66 -2.43 25.02
CA GLY A 411 -10.14 -3.60 25.76
C GLY A 411 -9.00 -4.50 26.23
N HIS A 412 -9.06 -4.91 27.48
CA HIS A 412 -8.13 -5.88 28.09
C HIS A 412 -8.72 -7.30 28.09
N GLN A 413 -9.96 -7.47 27.62
CA GLN A 413 -10.66 -8.75 27.50
C GLN A 413 -11.54 -8.79 26.25
N CYS A 414 -11.85 -10.00 25.76
CA CYS A 414 -12.80 -10.15 24.66
C CYS A 414 -14.21 -9.69 25.09
N PRO A 415 -14.89 -8.82 24.32
CA PRO A 415 -16.23 -8.31 24.67
C PRO A 415 -17.37 -9.29 24.34
N ARG A 416 -17.06 -10.46 23.78
CA ARG A 416 -18.03 -11.55 23.57
C ARG A 416 -18.10 -12.42 24.82
N GLU A 417 -19.31 -12.65 25.33
CA GLU A 417 -19.50 -13.69 26.34
C GLU A 417 -19.13 -15.07 25.78
N ASP A 418 -18.50 -15.88 26.63
CA ASP A 418 -18.05 -17.25 26.38
C ASP A 418 -17.23 -17.51 25.08
N CYS A 419 -16.57 -16.48 24.52
CA CYS A 419 -15.70 -16.68 23.35
C CYS A 419 -14.38 -17.36 23.74
N ASN A 420 -14.20 -18.62 23.35
CA ASN A 420 -12.99 -19.41 23.55
C ASN A 420 -11.82 -19.07 22.59
N GLY A 421 -11.85 -17.90 21.93
CA GLY A 421 -10.87 -17.50 20.93
C GLY A 421 -11.11 -18.03 19.51
N ALA A 422 -11.75 -19.20 19.32
CA ALA A 422 -11.77 -19.89 18.02
C ALA A 422 -12.37 -19.04 16.87
N SER A 423 -13.46 -18.31 17.13
CA SER A 423 -14.14 -17.42 16.16
C SER A 423 -13.75 -15.93 16.30
N CYS A 424 -12.82 -15.61 17.20
CA CYS A 424 -12.47 -14.24 17.59
C CYS A 424 -10.95 -13.95 17.54
N ARG A 425 -10.08 -14.96 17.30
CA ARG A 425 -8.60 -14.87 17.32
C ARG A 425 -7.96 -13.79 16.43
N TYR A 426 -8.60 -13.42 15.33
CA TYR A 426 -8.12 -12.38 14.41
C TYR A 426 -8.45 -10.95 14.89
N LYS A 427 -9.21 -10.80 15.98
CA LYS A 427 -9.60 -9.51 16.57
C LYS A 427 -9.12 -9.33 18.01
N PHE A 428 -8.92 -10.42 18.74
CA PHE A 428 -8.37 -10.43 20.10
C PHE A 428 -7.37 -11.60 20.21
N PRO A 429 -6.19 -11.42 20.83
CA PRO A 429 -5.27 -12.52 21.14
C PRO A 429 -5.92 -13.58 22.05
N LEU A 430 -5.46 -14.85 21.98
CA LEU A 430 -6.02 -15.93 22.80
C LEU A 430 -5.95 -15.64 24.30
N GLU A 431 -4.89 -14.96 24.75
CA GLU A 431 -4.66 -14.55 26.15
C GLU A 431 -5.76 -13.64 26.74
N LEU A 432 -6.55 -12.97 25.90
CA LEU A 432 -7.64 -12.08 26.34
C LEU A 432 -9.01 -12.79 26.39
N HIS A 433 -9.03 -14.12 26.24
CA HIS A 433 -10.22 -14.97 26.31
C HIS A 433 -10.21 -15.81 27.58
N ASN A 434 -11.39 -16.21 28.05
CA ASN A 434 -11.58 -17.04 29.25
C ASN A 434 -10.86 -16.52 30.52
N ILE A 435 -10.61 -15.21 30.59
CA ILE A 435 -9.96 -14.60 31.77
C ILE A 435 -10.92 -14.55 32.96
N ASP A 436 -10.37 -14.65 34.17
CA ASP A 436 -11.15 -14.38 35.38
C ASP A 436 -11.56 -12.90 35.42
N LYS A 437 -12.84 -12.63 35.17
CA LYS A 437 -13.47 -11.30 35.23
C LYS A 437 -13.77 -10.86 36.67
N LYS A 438 -13.53 -11.69 37.70
CA LYS A 438 -13.84 -11.36 39.10
C LYS A 438 -12.85 -10.35 39.66
N ILE A 439 -13.29 -9.11 39.78
CA ILE A 439 -12.54 -8.03 40.42
C ILE A 439 -12.31 -8.38 41.90
N VAL A 440 -11.07 -8.23 42.35
CA VAL A 440 -10.67 -8.25 43.75
C VAL A 440 -10.28 -6.81 44.14
N ARG A 441 -10.67 -6.38 45.34
CA ARG A 441 -10.27 -5.11 45.94
C ARG A 441 -9.11 -5.34 46.90
#